data_AF-A0A857JES1-F1
#
_entry.id   AF-A0A857JES1-F1
#
_cell.length_a   1.000
_cell.length_b   1.000
_cell.length_c   1.000
_cell.angle_alpha   90.00
_cell.angle_beta   90.00
_cell.angle_gamma   90.00
#
_symmetry.space_group_name_H-M   'P 1'
#
loop_
_entity.id
_entity.type
_entity.pdbx_description
1 polymer ?
#
loop_
_entity_poly.entity_id
_entity_poly.type
_entity_poly.pdbx_seq_one_letter_code
_entity_poly.pdbx_strand_id
1 'polypeptide(L)'
;MDYSKYSINELMDSLNKIDRDAHPENYKNLMSEVNCRKSELETTQKQAEEEFTVSIENRLKLLSWLQIATSVGFSITFIHALLSSKELIDLTVFGIIAVFNGVAGYRLLTRSSFGYELSYLNQILQILTINTGTVFFTYTGLGSFLVGIEGELFFRANILSTDFRFYTGENLGQFGIGVDLVAISFLSVLHSCRELGIDTKAYKRVKRDSL
;
A
#
# COMPACT_ATOMS: atom_id res chain seq x y z
N MET A 1 25.96 21.53 -30.33
CA MET A 1 25.92 20.08 -29.97
C MET A 1 24.82 19.42 -30.78
N ASP A 2 24.99 18.17 -31.22
CA ASP A 2 24.00 17.42 -32.01
C ASP A 2 23.24 16.45 -31.10
N TYR A 3 21.91 16.60 -31.04
CA TYR A 3 21.02 15.83 -30.16
C TYR A 3 20.23 14.74 -30.92
N SER A 4 20.40 14.62 -32.24
CA SER A 4 19.65 13.67 -33.08
C SER A 4 19.85 12.20 -32.71
N LYS A 5 20.99 11.88 -32.08
CA LYS A 5 21.34 10.53 -31.63
C LYS A 5 20.91 10.22 -30.20
N TYR A 6 20.37 11.21 -29.48
CA TYR A 6 19.98 11.03 -28.09
C TYR A 6 18.73 10.16 -28.02
N SER A 7 18.69 9.25 -27.06
CA SER A 7 17.46 8.61 -26.64
C SER A 7 16.51 9.64 -26.02
N ILE A 8 15.22 9.31 -25.95
CA ILE A 8 14.21 10.16 -25.31
C ILE A 8 14.59 10.50 -23.86
N ASN A 9 15.12 9.54 -23.11
CA ASN A 9 15.57 9.76 -21.74
C ASN A 9 16.74 10.73 -21.66
N GLU A 10 17.74 10.59 -22.54
CA GLU A 10 18.88 11.51 -22.60
C GLU A 10 18.47 12.92 -23.03
N LEU A 11 17.48 13.07 -23.91
CA LEU A 11 16.90 14.37 -24.28
C LEU A 11 16.23 15.05 -23.08
N MET A 12 15.41 14.32 -22.32
CA MET A 12 14.74 14.83 -21.12
C MET A 12 15.74 15.19 -20.01
N ASP A 13 16.74 14.34 -19.79
CA ASP A 13 17.81 14.60 -18.84
C ASP A 13 18.61 15.85 -19.20
N SER A 14 18.93 16.01 -20.49
CA SER A 14 19.61 17.20 -21.00
C SER A 14 18.77 18.45 -20.83
N LEU A 15 17.45 18.35 -21.05
CA LEU A 15 16.52 19.47 -20.89
C LEU A 15 16.47 19.97 -19.44
N ASN A 16 16.54 19.05 -18.48
CA ASN A 16 16.48 19.35 -17.05
C ASN A 16 17.80 19.90 -16.49
N LYS A 17 18.93 19.58 -17.12
CA LYS A 17 20.28 19.90 -16.61
C LYS A 17 20.98 21.04 -17.34
N ILE A 18 20.54 21.39 -18.54
CA ILE A 18 21.22 22.41 -19.35
C ILE A 18 21.05 23.81 -18.74
N ASP A 19 22.18 24.48 -18.53
CA ASP A 19 22.20 25.90 -18.19
C ASP A 19 21.96 26.72 -19.46
N ARG A 20 20.82 27.41 -19.49
CA ARG A 20 20.34 28.17 -20.64
C ARG A 20 21.15 29.44 -20.87
N ASP A 21 21.70 30.01 -19.80
CA ASP A 21 22.43 31.27 -19.84
C ASP A 21 23.91 31.03 -20.18
N ALA A 22 24.48 29.93 -19.68
CA ALA A 22 25.84 29.53 -20.00
C ALA A 22 25.98 28.91 -21.40
N HIS A 23 24.95 28.22 -21.91
CA HIS A 23 25.00 27.48 -23.18
C HIS A 23 23.78 27.70 -24.10
N PRO A 24 23.53 28.94 -24.57
CA PRO A 24 22.31 29.30 -25.31
C PRO A 24 22.16 28.57 -26.66
N GLU A 25 23.25 28.38 -27.40
CA GLU A 25 23.21 27.66 -28.69
C GLU A 25 22.92 26.16 -28.53
N ASN A 26 23.45 25.54 -27.48
CA ASN A 26 23.14 24.14 -27.18
C ASN A 26 21.69 23.98 -26.73
N TYR A 27 21.18 24.92 -25.91
CA TYR A 27 19.78 24.94 -25.51
C TYR A 27 18.83 25.09 -26.70
N LYS A 28 19.16 25.96 -27.65
CA LYS A 28 18.38 26.14 -28.89
C LYS A 28 18.33 24.86 -29.73
N ASN A 29 19.48 24.19 -29.92
CA ASN A 29 19.56 22.94 -30.66
C ASN A 29 18.79 21.81 -29.96
N LEU A 30 18.90 21.71 -28.64
CA LEU A 30 18.13 20.75 -27.84
C LEU A 30 16.63 20.98 -27.98
N MET A 31 16.19 22.24 -27.91
CA MET A 31 14.77 22.55 -28.06
C MET A 31 14.24 22.26 -29.47
N SER A 32 15.05 22.49 -30.50
CA SER A 32 14.69 22.11 -31.87
C SER A 32 14.45 20.60 -31.98
N GLU A 33 15.32 19.79 -31.39
CA GLU A 33 15.20 18.33 -31.41
C GLU A 33 13.99 17.85 -30.60
N VAL A 34 13.78 18.40 -29.40
CA VAL A 34 12.62 18.11 -28.55
C VAL A 34 11.30 18.46 -29.25
N ASN A 35 11.26 19.59 -29.96
CA ASN A 35 10.08 19.97 -30.75
C ASN A 35 9.88 19.06 -31.96
N CYS A 36 10.96 18.61 -32.62
CA CYS A 36 10.89 17.68 -33.76
C CYS A 36 10.33 16.32 -33.33
N ARG A 37 10.73 15.83 -32.15
CA ARG A 37 10.33 14.52 -31.59
C ARG A 37 9.21 14.62 -30.54
N LYS A 38 8.44 15.72 -30.56
CA LYS A 38 7.37 15.97 -29.57
C LYS A 38 6.37 14.82 -29.48
N SER A 39 5.95 14.25 -30.61
CA SER A 39 5.01 13.13 -30.63
C SER A 39 5.58 11.89 -29.95
N GLU A 40 6.85 11.57 -30.18
CA GLU A 40 7.55 10.44 -29.56
C GLU A 40 7.67 10.64 -28.04
N LEU A 41 8.02 11.86 -27.60
CA LEU A 41 8.06 12.24 -26.19
C LEU A 41 6.70 12.06 -25.50
N GLU A 42 5.63 12.53 -26.13
CA GLU A 42 4.26 12.36 -25.62
C GLU A 42 3.85 10.89 -25.56
N THR A 43 4.25 10.06 -26.53
CA THR A 43 3.98 8.62 -26.52
C THR A 43 4.74 7.92 -25.39
N THR A 44 6.03 8.19 -25.21
CA THR A 44 6.82 7.60 -24.13
C THR A 44 6.30 8.01 -22.75
N GLN A 45 5.90 9.27 -22.57
CA GLN A 45 5.29 9.73 -21.32
C GLN A 45 3.97 9.01 -21.03
N LYS A 46 3.08 8.89 -22.03
CA LYS A 46 1.82 8.14 -21.88
C LYS A 46 2.06 6.67 -21.54
N GLN A 47 3.03 6.02 -22.20
CA GLN A 47 3.39 4.64 -21.88
C GLN A 47 3.87 4.49 -20.44
N ALA A 48 4.74 5.39 -19.97
CA ALA A 48 5.20 5.38 -18.58
C ALA A 48 4.06 5.60 -17.57
N GLU A 49 3.12 6.50 -17.85
CA GLU A 49 1.93 6.73 -17.03
C GLU A 49 1.00 5.51 -17.00
N GLU A 50 0.81 4.84 -18.13
CA GLU A 50 0.01 3.62 -18.25
C GLU A 50 0.66 2.46 -17.49
N GLU A 51 1.96 2.24 -17.67
CA GLU A 51 2.72 1.21 -16.95
C GLU A 51 2.66 1.44 -15.42
N PHE A 52 2.84 2.69 -14.99
CA PHE A 52 2.70 3.06 -13.59
C PHE A 52 1.29 2.76 -13.06
N THR A 53 0.25 3.14 -13.81
CA THR A 53 -1.15 2.88 -13.46
C THR A 53 -1.42 1.38 -13.33
N VAL A 54 -0.99 0.57 -14.31
CA VAL A 54 -1.14 -0.89 -14.29
C VAL A 54 -0.41 -1.51 -13.09
N SER A 55 0.79 -1.02 -12.77
CA SER A 55 1.56 -1.46 -11.60
C SER A 55 0.80 -1.20 -10.30
N ILE A 56 0.24 0.00 -10.12
CA ILE A 56 -0.59 0.34 -8.95
C ILE A 56 -1.85 -0.54 -8.90
N GLU A 57 -2.53 -0.76 -10.02
CA GLU A 57 -3.72 -1.62 -10.05
C GLU A 57 -3.41 -3.06 -9.63
N ASN A 58 -2.29 -3.63 -10.07
CA ASN A 58 -1.85 -4.96 -9.69
C ASN A 58 -1.51 -5.06 -8.20
N ARG A 59 -0.82 -4.05 -7.65
CA ARG A 59 -0.52 -3.99 -6.21
C ARG A 59 -1.79 -3.87 -5.35
N LEU A 60 -2.82 -3.15 -5.83
CA LEU A 60 -4.11 -3.10 -5.15
C LEU A 60 -4.86 -4.43 -5.19
N LYS A 61 -4.80 -5.15 -6.32
CA LYS A 61 -5.36 -6.52 -6.39
C LYS A 61 -4.64 -7.44 -5.42
N LEU A 62 -3.32 -7.36 -5.33
CA LEU A 62 -2.53 -8.10 -4.35
C LEU A 62 -2.97 -7.80 -2.92
N LEU A 63 -3.07 -6.52 -2.55
CA LEU A 63 -3.58 -6.10 -1.24
C LEU A 63 -4.96 -6.67 -0.96
N SER A 64 -5.87 -6.58 -1.94
CA SER A 64 -7.24 -7.08 -1.81
C SER A 64 -7.26 -8.57 -1.50
N TRP A 65 -6.48 -9.36 -2.23
CA TRP A 65 -6.35 -10.80 -2.00
C TRP A 65 -5.69 -11.13 -0.66
N LEU A 66 -4.68 -10.37 -0.24
CA LEU A 66 -4.06 -10.54 1.07
C LEU A 66 -5.03 -10.26 2.21
N GLN A 67 -5.92 -9.27 2.08
CA GLN A 67 -6.98 -9.01 3.06
C GLN A 67 -8.02 -10.15 3.08
N ILE A 68 -8.43 -10.65 1.92
CA ILE A 68 -9.33 -11.82 1.85
C ILE A 68 -8.65 -13.05 2.50
N ALA A 69 -7.37 -13.29 2.22
CA ALA A 69 -6.64 -14.40 2.81
C ALA A 69 -6.41 -14.22 4.33
N THR A 70 -6.22 -12.98 4.79
CA THR A 70 -6.18 -12.62 6.22
C THR A 70 -7.52 -12.94 6.90
N SER A 71 -8.64 -12.64 6.22
CA SER A 71 -9.98 -13.00 6.70
C SER A 71 -10.15 -14.51 6.88
N VAL A 72 -9.64 -15.30 5.93
CA VAL A 72 -9.60 -16.77 6.06
C VAL A 72 -8.73 -17.19 7.25
N GLY A 73 -7.54 -16.59 7.42
CA GLY A 73 -6.65 -16.85 8.55
C GLY A 73 -7.33 -16.62 9.91
N PHE A 74 -7.96 -15.47 10.11
CA PHE A 74 -8.71 -15.18 11.33
C PHE A 74 -9.96 -16.05 11.50
N SER A 75 -10.58 -16.51 10.41
CA SER A 75 -11.69 -17.49 10.48
C SER A 75 -11.20 -18.83 11.01
N ILE A 76 -10.00 -19.27 10.63
CA ILE A 76 -9.37 -20.48 11.18
C ILE A 76 -9.07 -20.30 12.67
N THR A 77 -8.50 -19.16 13.07
CA THR A 77 -8.24 -18.83 14.49
C THR A 77 -9.52 -18.78 15.31
N PHE A 78 -10.60 -18.22 14.75
CA PHE A 78 -11.93 -18.21 15.37
C PHE A 78 -12.44 -19.64 15.62
N ILE A 79 -12.35 -20.53 14.61
CA ILE A 79 -12.78 -21.94 14.76
C ILE A 79 -11.92 -22.64 15.82
N HIS A 80 -10.62 -22.39 15.84
CA HIS A 80 -9.73 -22.97 16.85
C HIS A 80 -10.10 -22.52 18.27
N ALA A 81 -10.36 -21.23 18.46
CA ALA A 81 -10.84 -20.68 19.74
C ALA A 81 -12.20 -21.28 20.13
N LEU A 82 -13.11 -21.47 19.18
CA LEU A 82 -14.44 -22.07 19.40
C LEU A 82 -14.37 -23.52 19.87
N LEU A 83 -13.39 -24.28 19.36
CA LEU A 83 -13.20 -25.68 19.72
C LEU A 83 -12.41 -25.86 21.02
N SER A 84 -11.54 -24.90 21.35
CA SER A 84 -10.59 -25.00 22.47
C SER A 84 -11.07 -24.24 23.71
N SER A 85 -10.83 -22.92 23.76
CA SER A 85 -11.05 -22.09 24.96
C SER A 85 -12.50 -21.65 25.13
N LYS A 86 -13.24 -21.46 24.02
CA LYS A 86 -14.60 -20.89 23.97
C LYS A 86 -14.72 -19.53 24.64
N GLU A 87 -13.62 -18.80 24.76
CA GLU A 87 -13.63 -17.47 25.34
C GLU A 87 -14.40 -16.51 24.42
N LEU A 88 -15.48 -15.93 24.95
CA LEU A 88 -16.39 -15.09 24.18
C LEU A 88 -15.68 -13.88 23.58
N ILE A 89 -14.67 -13.34 24.28
CA ILE A 89 -13.88 -12.19 23.85
C ILE A 89 -13.06 -12.55 22.62
N ASP A 90 -12.30 -13.64 22.65
CA ASP A 90 -11.51 -14.12 21.51
C ASP A 90 -12.39 -14.38 20.29
N LEU A 91 -13.52 -15.07 20.48
CA LEU A 91 -14.48 -15.33 19.41
C LEU A 91 -15.00 -14.04 18.78
N THR A 92 -15.38 -13.06 19.61
CA THR A 92 -15.88 -11.77 19.13
C THR A 92 -14.82 -11.03 18.34
N VAL A 93 -13.61 -10.94 18.89
CA VAL A 93 -12.49 -10.21 18.27
C VAL A 93 -12.08 -10.85 16.95
N PHE A 94 -11.80 -12.16 16.93
CA PHE A 94 -11.39 -12.85 15.69
C PHE A 94 -12.49 -12.83 14.64
N GLY A 95 -13.76 -12.96 15.04
CA GLY A 95 -14.90 -12.84 14.13
C GLY A 95 -15.00 -11.45 13.49
N ILE A 96 -14.88 -10.38 14.29
CA ILE A 96 -14.90 -9.00 13.77
C ILE A 96 -13.74 -8.75 12.81
N ILE A 97 -12.52 -9.16 13.18
CA ILE A 97 -11.34 -8.94 12.33
C ILE A 97 -11.44 -9.74 11.03
N ALA A 98 -11.94 -10.98 11.09
CA ALA A 98 -12.18 -11.79 9.90
C ALA A 98 -13.18 -11.10 8.96
N VAL A 99 -14.33 -10.65 9.47
CA VAL A 99 -15.34 -9.94 8.65
C VAL A 99 -14.77 -8.64 8.10
N PHE A 100 -14.10 -7.83 8.92
CA PHE A 100 -13.52 -6.56 8.50
C PHE A 100 -12.51 -6.72 7.35
N ASN A 101 -11.58 -7.67 7.47
CA ASN A 101 -10.61 -7.96 6.41
C ASN A 101 -11.29 -8.49 5.13
N GLY A 102 -12.30 -9.35 5.29
CA GLY A 102 -13.02 -9.91 4.15
C GLY A 102 -13.80 -8.85 3.38
N VAL A 103 -14.51 -7.97 4.10
CA VAL A 103 -15.27 -6.87 3.51
C VAL A 103 -14.32 -5.84 2.88
N ALA A 104 -13.25 -5.45 3.56
CA ALA A 104 -12.25 -4.52 3.02
C ALA A 104 -11.63 -5.07 1.72
N GLY A 105 -11.13 -6.30 1.75
CA GLY A 105 -10.51 -6.94 0.60
C GLY A 105 -11.48 -7.14 -0.57
N TYR A 106 -12.70 -7.62 -0.31
CA TYR A 106 -13.72 -7.80 -1.34
C TYR A 106 -14.17 -6.48 -1.97
N ARG A 107 -14.42 -5.45 -1.15
CA ARG A 107 -14.81 -4.12 -1.63
C ARG A 107 -13.68 -3.44 -2.40
N LEU A 108 -12.43 -3.60 -1.98
CA LEU A 108 -11.27 -3.10 -2.70
C LEU A 108 -11.09 -3.82 -4.05
N LEU A 109 -11.26 -5.16 -4.09
CA LEU A 109 -11.15 -5.96 -5.30
C LEU A 109 -12.23 -5.61 -6.34
N THR A 110 -13.47 -5.44 -5.87
CA THR A 110 -14.63 -5.07 -6.71
C THR A 110 -14.69 -3.58 -7.01
N ARG A 111 -13.73 -2.79 -6.49
CA ARG A 111 -13.66 -1.33 -6.64
C ARG A 111 -14.95 -0.63 -6.18
N SER A 112 -15.57 -1.12 -5.12
CA SER A 112 -16.79 -0.54 -4.57
C SER A 112 -16.50 0.72 -3.77
N SER A 113 -17.51 1.58 -3.62
CA SER A 113 -17.44 2.70 -2.66
C SER A 113 -17.12 2.16 -1.26
N PHE A 114 -16.31 2.90 -0.50
CA PHE A 114 -15.77 2.52 0.81
C PHE A 114 -14.68 1.43 0.82
N GLY A 115 -14.40 0.75 -0.30
CA GLY A 115 -13.35 -0.28 -0.33
C GLY A 115 -11.96 0.28 -0.02
N TYR A 116 -11.64 1.45 -0.57
CA TYR A 116 -10.38 2.14 -0.31
C TYR A 116 -10.25 2.56 1.15
N GLU A 117 -11.27 3.18 1.70
CA GLU A 117 -11.29 3.70 3.07
C GLU A 117 -11.17 2.57 4.09
N LEU A 118 -11.88 1.46 3.88
CA LEU A 118 -11.79 0.27 4.72
C LEU A 118 -10.38 -0.33 4.68
N SER A 119 -9.79 -0.47 3.49
CA SER A 119 -8.43 -0.99 3.38
C SER A 119 -7.39 -0.01 3.96
N TYR A 120 -7.59 1.29 3.83
CA TYR A 120 -6.75 2.32 4.43
C TYR A 120 -6.76 2.20 5.96
N LEU A 121 -7.95 2.14 6.56
CA LEU A 121 -8.11 1.93 8.00
C LEU A 121 -7.46 0.62 8.45
N ASN A 122 -7.69 -0.47 7.70
CA ASN A 122 -7.10 -1.77 8.01
C ASN A 122 -5.57 -1.74 8.01
N GLN A 123 -4.95 -1.04 7.06
CA GLN A 123 -3.49 -0.90 7.04
C GLN A 123 -3.00 -0.02 8.19
N ILE A 124 -3.69 1.09 8.53
CA ILE A 124 -3.33 1.93 9.69
C ILE A 124 -3.26 1.10 10.97
N LEU A 125 -4.26 0.25 11.21
CA LEU A 125 -4.31 -0.57 12.42
C LEU A 125 -3.16 -1.59 12.48
N GLN A 126 -2.60 -2.01 11.34
CA GLN A 126 -1.48 -2.95 11.27
C GLN A 126 -0.11 -2.28 11.39
N ILE A 127 -0.01 -0.95 11.26
CA ILE A 127 1.29 -0.26 11.27
C ILE A 127 2.02 -0.51 12.58
N LEU A 128 1.32 -0.47 13.71
CA LEU A 128 1.94 -0.25 15.00
C LEU A 128 1.75 -1.44 15.94
N THR A 129 2.86 -1.91 16.49
CA THR A 129 2.91 -2.79 17.66
C THR A 129 3.41 -1.97 18.83
N ILE A 130 2.72 -1.99 19.96
CA ILE A 130 3.14 -1.28 21.19
C ILE A 130 3.10 -2.24 22.37
N ASN A 131 4.15 -2.22 23.17
CA ASN A 131 4.16 -2.67 24.55
C ASN A 131 4.53 -1.48 25.44
N THR A 132 3.65 -1.05 26.34
CA THR A 132 3.95 0.03 27.30
C THR A 132 4.35 -0.49 28.68
N GLY A 133 4.39 -1.82 28.86
CA GLY A 133 4.45 -2.47 30.17
C GLY A 133 3.08 -2.59 30.85
N THR A 134 2.09 -1.80 30.43
CA THR A 134 0.70 -1.91 30.93
C THR A 134 -0.33 -2.19 29.85
N VAL A 135 -0.03 -1.83 28.60
CA VAL A 135 -0.85 -2.11 27.42
C VAL A 135 0.03 -2.78 26.38
N PHE A 136 -0.42 -3.92 25.88
CA PHE A 136 0.14 -4.58 24.71
C PHE A 136 -0.88 -4.56 23.58
N PHE A 137 -0.48 -4.06 22.42
CA PHE A 137 -1.26 -4.10 21.20
C PHE A 137 -0.40 -4.58 20.04
N THR A 138 -0.89 -5.56 19.30
CA THR A 138 -0.39 -5.88 17.97
C THR A 138 -1.54 -6.35 17.10
N TYR A 139 -1.49 -5.95 15.85
CA TYR A 139 -2.37 -6.47 14.83
C TYR A 139 -1.56 -6.72 13.56
N THR A 140 -1.61 -7.95 13.08
CA THR A 140 -0.83 -8.41 11.95
C THR A 140 -1.74 -9.17 11.00
N GLY A 141 -1.77 -8.74 9.73
CA GLY A 141 -2.42 -9.48 8.66
C GLY A 141 -1.67 -10.77 8.32
N LEU A 142 -1.90 -11.33 7.13
CA LEU A 142 -1.29 -12.61 6.74
C LEU A 142 0.25 -12.56 6.59
N GLY A 143 0.88 -11.40 6.65
CA GLY A 143 2.33 -11.26 6.71
C GLY A 143 2.75 -9.87 7.21
N SER A 144 3.94 -9.79 7.77
CA SER A 144 4.52 -8.54 8.30
C SER A 144 6.03 -8.54 8.24
N PHE A 145 6.57 -7.32 8.27
CA PHE A 145 7.98 -7.07 8.54
C PHE A 145 8.07 -5.94 9.56
N LEU A 146 8.12 -6.34 10.83
CA LEU A 146 8.18 -5.46 11.98
C LEU A 146 9.63 -5.04 12.27
N VAL A 147 9.84 -3.74 12.37
CA VAL A 147 11.09 -3.14 12.84
C VAL A 147 10.78 -2.30 14.07
N GLY A 148 11.52 -2.47 15.15
CA GLY A 148 11.19 -1.80 16.39
C GLY A 148 12.30 -1.77 17.41
N ILE A 149 12.00 -1.18 18.56
CA ILE A 149 12.89 -1.12 19.72
C ILE A 149 12.12 -1.71 20.90
N GLU A 150 12.70 -2.68 21.58
CA GLU A 150 12.22 -3.25 22.85
C GLU A 150 13.46 -3.57 23.70
N GLY A 151 13.99 -2.55 24.40
CA GLY A 151 15.33 -2.59 25.00
C GLY A 151 16.47 -2.52 23.98
N GLU A 152 16.37 -3.28 22.90
CA GLU A 152 17.27 -3.28 21.75
C GLU A 152 16.49 -3.21 20.42
N LEU A 153 17.21 -2.94 19.34
CA LEU A 153 16.64 -2.94 17.99
C LEU A 153 16.27 -4.37 17.59
N PHE A 154 15.03 -4.59 17.16
CA PHE A 154 14.57 -5.89 16.68
C PHE A 154 14.01 -5.83 15.26
N PHE A 155 14.11 -6.98 14.59
CA PHE A 155 13.51 -7.24 13.28
C PHE A 155 12.74 -8.55 13.35
N ARG A 156 11.46 -8.53 12.98
CA ARG A 156 10.62 -9.73 12.95
C ARG A 156 9.85 -9.80 11.65
N ALA A 157 10.06 -10.88 10.91
CA ALA A 157 9.32 -11.18 9.69
C ALA A 157 8.39 -12.35 9.95
N ASN A 158 7.12 -12.22 9.53
CA ASN A 158 6.16 -13.31 9.54
C ASN A 158 5.52 -13.43 8.17
N ILE A 159 5.35 -14.67 7.70
CA ILE A 159 4.72 -15.00 6.43
C ILE A 159 3.64 -16.04 6.70
N LEU A 160 2.46 -15.84 6.13
CA LEU A 160 1.29 -16.72 6.28
C LEU A 160 0.85 -16.92 7.74
N SER A 161 0.98 -15.88 8.56
CA SER A 161 0.58 -15.91 9.97
C SER A 161 -0.16 -14.63 10.33
N THR A 162 -1.40 -14.79 10.79
CA THR A 162 -2.25 -13.70 11.29
C THR A 162 -2.17 -13.66 12.80
N ASP A 163 -2.04 -12.45 13.39
CA ASP A 163 -1.98 -12.27 14.84
C ASP A 163 -2.80 -11.03 15.24
N PHE A 164 -3.54 -11.15 16.33
CA PHE A 164 -4.15 -10.00 16.99
C PHE A 164 -4.10 -10.23 18.48
N ARG A 165 -3.49 -9.29 19.20
CA ARG A 165 -3.41 -9.33 20.66
C ARG A 165 -3.62 -7.93 21.19
N PHE A 166 -4.56 -7.82 22.11
CA PHE A 166 -4.79 -6.60 22.88
C PHE A 166 -4.98 -7.00 24.34
N TYR A 167 -4.02 -6.61 25.18
CA TYR A 167 -4.04 -6.92 26.60
C TYR A 167 -3.73 -5.67 27.41
N THR A 168 -4.35 -5.59 28.58
CA THR A 168 -4.07 -4.60 29.61
C THR A 168 -3.72 -5.31 30.90
N GLY A 169 -2.71 -4.85 31.62
CA GLY A 169 -2.28 -5.48 32.87
C GLY A 169 -1.14 -4.72 33.53
N GLU A 170 -0.56 -5.31 34.54
CA GLU A 170 0.67 -4.80 35.16
C GLU A 170 1.84 -5.72 34.76
N ASN A 171 3.01 -5.13 34.50
CA ASN A 171 4.24 -5.85 34.14
C ASN A 171 4.13 -6.73 32.88
N LEU A 172 3.52 -6.24 31.80
CA LEU A 172 3.43 -6.91 30.49
C LEU A 172 4.77 -6.98 29.73
N GLY A 173 5.89 -6.84 30.42
CA GLY A 173 7.23 -6.81 29.84
C GLY A 173 7.76 -5.39 29.65
N GLN A 174 8.85 -5.30 28.89
CA GLN A 174 9.56 -4.06 28.66
C GLN A 174 8.80 -3.16 27.68
N PHE A 175 8.98 -1.84 27.82
CA PHE A 175 8.48 -0.90 26.83
C PHE A 175 9.09 -1.23 25.46
N GLY A 176 8.22 -1.37 24.46
CA GLY A 176 8.61 -1.67 23.09
C GLY A 176 7.65 -1.05 22.07
N ILE A 177 8.19 -0.61 20.95
CA ILE A 177 7.41 -0.13 19.81
C ILE A 177 7.96 -0.79 18.55
N GLY A 178 7.07 -1.31 17.71
CA GLY A 178 7.38 -1.86 16.39
C GLY A 178 6.52 -1.25 15.31
N VAL A 179 7.08 -1.14 14.12
CA VAL A 179 6.42 -0.62 12.91
C VAL A 179 6.46 -1.68 11.82
N ASP A 180 5.30 -2.00 11.24
CA ASP A 180 5.17 -2.95 10.14
C ASP A 180 5.40 -2.26 8.79
N LEU A 181 6.53 -2.56 8.15
CA LEU A 181 6.88 -1.99 6.86
C LEU A 181 5.98 -2.51 5.73
N VAL A 182 5.39 -3.70 5.88
CA VAL A 182 4.45 -4.24 4.89
C VAL A 182 3.19 -3.38 4.87
N ALA A 183 2.63 -3.06 6.04
CA ALA A 183 1.47 -2.19 6.15
C ALA A 183 1.74 -0.77 5.59
N ILE A 184 2.92 -0.21 5.88
CA ILE A 184 3.35 1.08 5.30
C ILE A 184 3.42 1.00 3.78
N SER A 185 4.00 -0.07 3.22
CA SER A 185 4.12 -0.23 1.78
C SER A 185 2.75 -0.23 1.08
N PHE A 186 1.75 -0.87 1.68
CA PHE A 186 0.39 -0.90 1.14
C PHE A 186 -0.36 0.41 1.34
N LEU A 187 -0.08 1.17 2.40
CA LEU A 187 -0.59 2.54 2.55
C LEU A 187 -0.06 3.46 1.44
N SER A 188 1.22 3.34 1.08
CA SER A 188 1.78 4.10 -0.05
C SER A 188 1.06 3.75 -1.36
N VAL A 189 0.77 2.46 -1.61
CA VAL A 189 -0.01 2.04 -2.79
C VAL A 189 -1.42 2.63 -2.78
N LEU A 190 -2.11 2.60 -1.64
CA LEU A 190 -3.44 3.18 -1.50
C LEU A 190 -3.41 4.71 -1.68
N HIS A 191 -2.36 5.38 -1.21
CA HIS A 191 -2.18 6.81 -1.38
C HIS A 191 -1.96 7.18 -2.85
N SER A 192 -1.03 6.54 -3.55
CA SER A 192 -0.79 6.76 -4.97
C SER A 192 -2.04 6.48 -5.81
N CYS A 193 -2.84 5.48 -5.43
CA CYS A 193 -4.11 5.20 -6.09
C CYS A 193 -5.11 6.36 -6.02
N ARG A 194 -5.19 7.00 -4.85
CA ARG A 194 -6.05 8.17 -4.62
C ARG A 194 -5.55 9.40 -5.37
N GLU A 195 -4.25 9.63 -5.42
CA GLU A 195 -3.66 10.73 -6.20
C GLU A 195 -3.96 10.59 -7.70
N LEU A 196 -3.93 9.37 -8.23
CA LEU A 196 -4.25 9.06 -9.62
C LEU A 196 -5.76 9.08 -9.93
N GLY A 197 -6.63 9.29 -8.94
CA GLY A 197 -8.10 9.28 -9.12
C GLY A 197 -8.66 7.92 -9.57
N ILE A 198 -7.92 6.82 -9.34
CA ILE A 198 -8.36 5.46 -9.70
C ILE A 198 -9.51 5.02 -8.78
N ASP A 199 -9.55 5.55 -7.57
CA ASP A 199 -10.67 5.42 -6.62
C ASP A 199 -12.00 5.97 -7.17
N THR A 200 -11.95 7.14 -7.83
CA THR A 200 -13.13 7.82 -8.38
C THR A 200 -13.59 7.29 -9.74
N LYS A 201 -12.69 6.74 -10.57
CA LYS A 201 -13.07 5.99 -11.79
C LYS A 201 -14.02 4.83 -11.48
N ALA A 202 -13.84 4.20 -10.33
CA ALA A 202 -14.72 3.13 -9.88
C ALA A 202 -16.12 3.63 -9.46
N TYR A 203 -16.19 4.76 -8.76
CA TYR A 203 -17.44 5.41 -8.37
C TYR A 203 -18.29 5.86 -9.57
N LYS A 204 -17.65 6.31 -10.67
CA LYS A 204 -18.36 6.69 -11.91
C LYS A 204 -18.95 5.51 -12.68
N ARG A 205 -18.35 4.32 -12.63
CA ARG A 205 -18.87 3.12 -13.33
C ARG A 205 -20.19 2.63 -12.70
N VAL A 206 -20.23 2.52 -11.38
CA VAL A 206 -21.43 2.08 -10.62
C VAL A 206 -22.64 2.97 -10.88
N LYS A 207 -22.43 4.29 -11.03
CA LYS A 207 -23.51 5.25 -11.30
C LYS A 207 -24.07 5.18 -12.73
N ARG A 208 -23.31 4.63 -13.69
CA ARG A 208 -23.76 4.44 -15.08
C ARG A 208 -24.54 3.15 -15.26
N ASP A 209 -24.20 2.11 -14.50
CA ASP A 209 -24.87 0.80 -14.60
C ASP A 209 -26.19 0.75 -13.81
N SER A 210 -26.54 1.82 -13.08
CA SER A 210 -27.75 1.97 -12.28
C SER A 210 -28.78 2.95 -12.88
N LEU A 211 -28.64 3.31 -14.16
CA LEU A 211 -29.54 4.18 -14.94
C LEU A 211 -29.99 3.43 -16.20
#